data_AF-A0A1F5EJX6-F1
#
_entry.id   AF-A0A1F5EJX6-F1
#
_cell.length_a   1.000
_cell.length_b   1.000
_cell.length_c   1.000
_cell.angle_alpha   90.00
_cell.angle_beta   90.00
_cell.angle_gamma   90.00
#
_symmetry.space_group_name_H-M   'P 1'
#
loop_
_entity.id
_entity.type
_entity.pdbx_description
1 polymer ?
#
loop_
_entity_poly.entity_id
_entity_poly.type
_entity_poly.pdbx_seq_one_letter_code
_entity_poly.pdbx_strand_id
1 'polypeptide(L)'
;MKKNYTNLVIEQKENSEIEIKAEIPENIVSKYREQIIKNFSKDIELKGFRKGHIPKSILIDKIGEQTIIEKQALLAITDIYPNIILDNNLNVIGRPDILITKLAPKNPVGFTIKTAIMPEIKLPDYKKIAGIAILDKTEAIVSEKEVDDVIKQIKKGIAENKSKKNNSKENSEQSTELKLTDDFVKTLGDFKNLADFKNKIKENLIKEKDAKKREKRRFEIIEKIIEDTKIDIPKIFVESELDKMLAQFKDDIARMNVQFDKYLEKIKKTENELRNEWKNDAEKRAKIQLSLNEIAKKENISVPEENIKHEVNHILEHYKDARPENVRVYVETVLTNEKIFQLLENQK
;
A
#
# COMPACT_ATOMS: atom_id res chain seq x y z
N MET A 1 -23.40 -14.45 27.79
CA MET A 1 -23.53 -12.97 27.76
C MET A 1 -24.92 -12.64 27.19
N LYS A 2 -25.65 -11.67 27.77
CA LYS A 2 -26.96 -11.26 27.20
C LYS A 2 -26.68 -10.56 25.87
N LYS A 3 -27.21 -11.08 24.76
CA LYS A 3 -27.10 -10.43 23.46
C LYS A 3 -27.85 -9.10 23.51
N ASN A 4 -27.13 -8.01 23.25
CA ASN A 4 -27.68 -6.64 23.27
C ASN A 4 -28.31 -6.26 21.91
N TYR A 5 -28.57 -7.26 21.07
CA TYR A 5 -29.11 -7.12 19.72
C TYR A 5 -30.04 -8.29 19.41
N THR A 6 -30.97 -8.07 18.49
CA THR A 6 -31.97 -9.04 18.01
C THR A 6 -32.03 -9.05 16.48
N ASN A 7 -32.68 -10.06 15.90
CA ASN A 7 -32.90 -10.16 14.44
C ASN A 7 -31.61 -10.05 13.60
N LEU A 8 -30.53 -10.67 14.08
CA LEU A 8 -29.25 -10.68 13.37
C LEU A 8 -29.34 -11.52 12.09
N VAL A 9 -29.08 -10.88 10.95
CA VAL A 9 -28.91 -11.51 9.64
C VAL A 9 -27.58 -11.05 9.07
N ILE A 10 -26.75 -11.98 8.62
CA ILE A 10 -25.46 -11.69 7.97
C ILE A 10 -25.52 -12.26 6.55
N GLU A 11 -25.36 -11.39 5.56
CA GLU A 11 -25.36 -11.75 4.14
C GLU A 11 -23.97 -11.51 3.55
N GLN A 12 -23.42 -12.50 2.84
CA GLN A 12 -22.23 -12.30 2.01
C GLN A 12 -22.60 -11.58 0.71
N LYS A 13 -21.73 -10.68 0.27
CA LYS A 13 -21.80 -9.94 -0.98
C LYS A 13 -20.52 -10.19 -1.79
N GLU A 14 -20.50 -9.71 -3.02
CA GLU A 14 -19.31 -9.71 -3.89
C GLU A 14 -18.20 -8.84 -3.30
N ASN A 15 -16.95 -9.06 -3.72
CA ASN A 15 -15.75 -8.39 -3.24
C ASN A 15 -15.48 -8.68 -1.75
N SER A 16 -15.82 -9.88 -1.26
CA SER A 16 -15.65 -10.26 0.15
C SER A 16 -16.19 -9.19 1.12
N GLU A 17 -17.34 -8.63 0.77
CA GLU A 17 -18.09 -7.72 1.64
C GLU A 17 -19.21 -8.50 2.34
N ILE A 18 -19.55 -8.08 3.55
CA ILE A 18 -20.71 -8.60 4.27
C ILE A 18 -21.66 -7.46 4.63
N GLU A 19 -22.94 -7.78 4.65
CA GLU A 19 -24.02 -6.92 5.11
C GLU A 19 -24.63 -7.54 6.37
N ILE A 20 -24.51 -6.85 7.49
CA ILE A 20 -25.03 -7.26 8.80
C ILE A 20 -26.27 -6.43 9.10
N LYS A 21 -27.43 -7.05 9.20
CA LYS A 21 -28.69 -6.42 9.58
C LYS A 21 -29.05 -6.89 10.99
N ALA A 22 -29.39 -5.96 11.87
CA ALA A 22 -29.83 -6.28 13.22
C ALA A 22 -30.67 -5.15 13.82
N GLU A 23 -31.27 -5.43 14.97
CA GLU A 23 -32.02 -4.46 15.75
C GLU A 23 -31.45 -4.36 17.17
N ILE A 24 -31.48 -3.16 17.74
CA ILE A 24 -31.10 -2.89 19.13
C ILE A 24 -32.37 -2.59 19.93
N PRO A 25 -32.66 -3.34 21.00
CA PRO A 25 -33.75 -3.03 21.90
C PRO A 25 -33.64 -1.63 22.52
N GLU A 26 -34.79 -0.97 22.68
CA GLU A 26 -34.89 0.42 23.21
C GLU A 26 -34.20 0.59 24.57
N ASN A 27 -34.33 -0.39 25.45
CA ASN A 27 -33.78 -0.37 26.80
C ASN A 27 -32.24 -0.38 26.83
N ILE A 28 -31.60 -0.78 25.73
CA ILE A 28 -30.14 -0.70 25.56
C ILE A 28 -29.78 0.69 25.04
N VAL A 29 -30.51 1.20 24.03
CA VAL A 29 -30.26 2.50 23.40
C VAL A 29 -30.49 3.67 24.38
N SER A 30 -31.49 3.55 25.25
CA SER A 30 -31.83 4.59 26.24
C SER A 30 -30.72 4.85 27.27
N LYS A 31 -29.86 3.86 27.53
CA LYS A 31 -28.71 3.99 28.45
C LYS A 31 -27.70 5.06 28.00
N TYR A 32 -27.58 5.29 26.70
CA TYR A 32 -26.63 6.26 26.14
C TYR A 32 -27.11 7.72 26.21
N ARG A 33 -28.40 7.94 26.55
CA ARG A 33 -29.00 9.30 26.55
C ARG A 33 -28.24 10.27 27.44
N GLU A 34 -27.98 9.87 28.68
CA GLU A 34 -27.34 10.75 29.66
C GLU A 34 -25.90 11.10 29.26
N GLN A 35 -25.17 10.11 28.73
CA GLN A 35 -23.81 10.30 28.23
C GLN A 35 -23.77 11.29 27.06
N ILE A 36 -24.73 11.20 26.13
CA ILE A 36 -24.82 12.12 24.99
C ILE A 36 -25.10 13.55 25.45
N ILE A 37 -26.08 13.74 26.33
CA ILE A 37 -26.41 15.06 26.89
C ILE A 37 -25.20 15.66 27.60
N LYS A 38 -24.47 14.84 28.37
CA LYS A 38 -23.24 15.28 29.06
C LYS A 38 -22.14 15.67 28.09
N ASN A 39 -21.95 14.94 26.99
CA ASN A 39 -20.94 15.25 25.98
C ASN A 39 -21.28 16.57 25.27
N PHE A 40 -22.52 16.74 24.82
CA PHE A 40 -22.94 18.01 24.21
C PHE A 40 -22.84 19.21 25.15
N SER A 41 -23.10 19.04 26.44
CA SER A 41 -22.94 20.12 27.42
C SER A 41 -21.49 20.66 27.47
N LYS A 42 -20.49 19.82 27.18
CA LYS A 42 -19.08 20.23 27.12
C LYS A 42 -18.74 20.99 25.84
N ASP A 43 -19.36 20.60 24.72
CA ASP A 43 -19.02 21.11 23.39
C ASP A 43 -19.80 22.38 23.02
N ILE A 44 -21.04 22.51 23.49
CA ILE A 44 -21.94 23.62 23.13
C ILE A 44 -21.62 24.88 23.96
N GLU A 45 -21.46 26.00 23.26
CA GLU A 45 -21.44 27.35 23.85
C GLU A 45 -22.81 28.01 23.71
N LEU A 46 -23.37 28.47 24.84
CA LEU A 46 -24.64 29.21 24.87
C LEU A 46 -24.45 30.52 25.63
N LYS A 47 -24.92 31.62 25.05
CA LYS A 47 -24.86 32.96 25.69
C LYS A 47 -25.56 32.91 27.05
N GLY A 48 -24.86 33.35 28.10
CA GLY A 48 -25.36 33.34 29.48
C GLY A 48 -25.06 32.07 30.28
N PHE A 49 -24.52 31.01 29.65
CA PHE A 49 -24.18 29.76 30.33
C PHE A 49 -22.70 29.40 30.16
N ARG A 50 -22.07 28.98 31.25
CA ARG A 50 -20.70 28.43 31.21
C ARG A 50 -20.73 27.02 30.60
N LYS A 51 -19.77 26.71 29.72
CA LYS A 51 -19.56 25.35 29.17
C LYS A 51 -19.65 24.30 30.27
N GLY A 52 -20.40 23.22 30.01
CA GLY A 52 -20.62 22.11 30.94
C GLY A 52 -21.73 22.32 31.97
N HIS A 53 -22.22 23.55 32.16
CA HIS A 53 -23.22 23.90 33.19
C HIS A 53 -24.55 24.40 32.59
N ILE A 54 -24.82 24.08 31.33
CA ILE A 54 -26.11 24.38 30.70
C ILE A 54 -27.18 23.42 31.28
N PRO A 55 -28.32 23.93 31.76
CA PRO A 55 -29.43 23.08 32.21
C PRO A 55 -29.89 22.09 31.14
N LYS A 56 -30.23 20.85 31.53
CA LYS A 56 -30.58 19.76 30.60
C LYS A 56 -31.73 20.11 29.66
N SER A 57 -32.79 20.78 30.14
CA SER A 57 -33.95 21.17 29.34
C SER A 57 -33.55 22.09 28.18
N ILE A 58 -32.83 23.17 28.50
CA ILE A 58 -32.34 24.14 27.50
C ILE A 58 -31.40 23.47 26.49
N LEU A 59 -30.57 22.54 26.96
CA LEU A 59 -29.67 21.78 26.09
C LEU A 59 -30.44 20.90 25.11
N ILE A 60 -31.46 20.17 25.57
CA ILE A 60 -32.31 19.31 24.74
C ILE A 60 -33.07 20.15 23.71
N ASP A 61 -33.66 21.27 24.13
CA ASP A 61 -34.37 22.18 23.24
C ASP A 61 -33.45 22.74 22.15
N LYS A 62 -32.18 22.99 22.48
CA LYS A 62 -31.18 23.50 21.54
C LYS A 62 -30.63 22.44 20.58
N ILE A 63 -30.37 21.23 21.07
CA ILE A 63 -29.84 20.12 20.25
C ILE A 63 -30.92 19.54 19.35
N GLY A 64 -32.16 19.47 19.85
CA GLY A 64 -33.25 18.76 19.23
C GLY A 64 -33.28 17.28 19.62
N GLU A 65 -34.48 16.80 19.98
CA GLU A 65 -34.69 15.42 20.43
C GLU A 65 -34.27 14.39 19.37
N GLN A 66 -34.51 14.68 18.09
CA GLN A 66 -34.14 13.82 16.97
C GLN A 66 -32.63 13.57 16.90
N THR A 67 -31.81 14.62 17.03
CA THR A 67 -30.35 14.50 16.99
C THR A 67 -29.82 13.70 18.18
N ILE A 68 -30.46 13.80 19.34
CA ILE A 68 -30.12 12.99 20.51
C ILE A 68 -30.41 11.52 20.21
N ILE A 69 -31.60 11.21 19.67
CA ILE A 69 -32.01 9.84 19.32
C ILE A 69 -31.07 9.23 18.26
N GLU A 70 -30.73 9.98 17.22
CA GLU A 70 -29.78 9.53 16.17
C GLU A 70 -28.39 9.21 16.75
N LYS A 71 -27.87 10.07 17.64
CA LYS A 71 -26.59 9.80 18.30
C LYS A 71 -26.66 8.64 19.27
N GLN A 72 -27.78 8.44 19.95
CA GLN A 72 -28.00 7.27 20.82
C GLN A 72 -27.92 5.99 20.00
N ALA A 73 -28.62 5.95 18.87
CA ALA A 73 -28.57 4.83 17.94
C ALA A 73 -27.13 4.56 17.47
N LEU A 74 -26.42 5.58 16.97
CA LEU A 74 -25.07 5.41 16.44
C LEU A 74 -24.07 4.90 17.50
N LEU A 75 -24.11 5.45 18.71
CA LEU A 75 -23.25 4.98 19.81
C LEU A 75 -23.59 3.55 20.20
N ALA A 76 -24.88 3.22 20.33
CA ALA A 76 -25.31 1.87 20.65
C ALA A 76 -24.84 0.86 19.59
N ILE A 77 -24.95 1.19 18.31
CA ILE A 77 -24.47 0.35 17.19
C ILE A 77 -22.96 0.16 17.28
N THR A 78 -22.21 1.24 17.52
CA THR A 78 -20.74 1.21 17.65
C THR A 78 -20.29 0.29 18.77
N ASP A 79 -20.99 0.30 19.90
CA ASP A 79 -20.64 -0.51 21.07
C ASP A 79 -20.98 -1.99 20.91
N ILE A 80 -22.05 -2.32 20.18
CA ILE A 80 -22.41 -3.73 19.93
C ILE A 80 -21.64 -4.35 18.76
N TYR A 81 -21.16 -3.56 17.81
CA TYR A 81 -20.52 -4.06 16.60
C TYR A 81 -19.32 -4.99 16.88
N PRO A 82 -18.36 -4.66 17.76
CA PRO A 82 -17.29 -5.58 18.15
C PRO A 82 -17.79 -6.91 18.71
N ASN A 83 -18.88 -6.89 19.47
CA ASN A 83 -19.47 -8.11 20.02
C ASN A 83 -20.09 -8.96 18.91
N ILE A 84 -20.75 -8.36 17.92
CA ILE A 84 -21.30 -9.09 16.76
C ILE A 84 -20.16 -9.76 15.97
N ILE A 85 -19.04 -9.05 15.79
CA ILE A 85 -17.85 -9.60 15.10
C ILE A 85 -17.30 -10.81 15.86
N LEU A 86 -17.05 -10.66 17.17
CA LEU A 86 -16.46 -11.70 18.01
C LEU A 86 -17.38 -12.92 18.16
N ASP A 87 -18.68 -12.70 18.39
CA ASP A 87 -19.66 -13.79 18.55
C ASP A 87 -19.80 -14.65 17.28
N ASN A 88 -19.44 -14.11 16.12
CA ASN A 88 -19.54 -14.80 14.83
C ASN A 88 -18.17 -15.09 14.18
N ASN A 89 -17.05 -14.88 14.90
CA ASN A 89 -15.68 -15.08 14.40
C ASN A 89 -15.41 -14.42 13.03
N LEU A 90 -15.90 -13.20 12.84
CA LEU A 90 -15.75 -12.48 11.57
C LEU A 90 -14.39 -11.77 11.51
N ASN A 91 -13.61 -12.03 10.48
CA ASN A 91 -12.35 -11.33 10.23
C ASN A 91 -12.60 -10.06 9.42
N VAL A 92 -13.21 -9.05 10.05
CA VAL A 92 -13.52 -7.78 9.38
C VAL A 92 -12.26 -6.94 9.14
N ILE A 93 -12.27 -6.17 8.05
CA ILE A 93 -11.19 -5.28 7.66
C ILE A 93 -11.75 -3.89 7.34
N GLY A 94 -11.02 -2.87 7.77
CA GLY A 94 -11.44 -1.48 7.58
C GLY A 94 -12.52 -1.01 8.55
N ARG A 95 -13.14 0.12 8.21
CA ARG A 95 -14.22 0.72 9.00
C ARG A 95 -15.59 0.27 8.45
N PRO A 96 -16.57 0.02 9.32
CA PRO A 96 -17.93 -0.30 8.88
C PRO A 96 -18.64 0.94 8.35
N ASP A 97 -19.41 0.77 7.28
CA ASP A 97 -20.42 1.72 6.84
C ASP A 97 -21.74 1.39 7.54
N ILE A 98 -22.21 2.31 8.38
CA ILE A 98 -23.40 2.12 9.21
C ILE A 98 -24.57 2.88 8.61
N LEU A 99 -25.68 2.18 8.36
CA LEU A 99 -26.95 2.75 7.92
C LEU A 99 -28.04 2.44 8.95
N ILE A 100 -28.68 3.46 9.50
CA ILE A 100 -29.84 3.29 10.36
C ILE A 100 -31.07 3.09 9.47
N THR A 101 -31.73 1.93 9.57
CA THR A 101 -32.89 1.56 8.74
C THR A 101 -34.22 1.88 9.41
N LYS A 102 -34.25 1.87 10.75
CA LYS A 102 -35.45 2.17 11.53
C LYS A 102 -35.07 2.96 12.78
N LEU A 103 -35.65 4.16 12.90
CA LEU A 103 -35.45 5.03 14.04
C LEU A 103 -36.79 5.66 14.43
N ALA A 104 -37.35 5.20 15.55
CA ALA A 104 -38.58 5.75 16.10
C ALA A 104 -38.48 5.83 17.64
N PRO A 105 -39.05 6.86 18.27
CA PRO A 105 -39.05 6.98 19.72
C PRO A 105 -39.66 5.74 20.37
N LYS A 106 -39.06 5.29 21.48
CA LYS A 106 -39.52 4.13 22.28
C LYS A 106 -39.62 2.80 21.52
N ASN A 107 -39.04 2.69 20.33
CA ASN A 107 -39.02 1.48 19.51
C ASN A 107 -37.59 0.92 19.38
N PRO A 108 -37.44 -0.36 19.01
CA PRO A 108 -36.14 -0.90 18.64
C PRO A 108 -35.53 -0.12 17.46
N VAL A 109 -34.21 0.04 17.51
CA VAL A 109 -33.43 0.71 16.46
C VAL A 109 -32.95 -0.36 15.48
N GLY A 110 -33.39 -0.26 14.22
CA GLY A 110 -32.92 -1.13 13.14
C GLY A 110 -31.72 -0.52 12.42
N PHE A 111 -30.74 -1.35 12.09
CA PHE A 111 -29.54 -0.91 11.39
C PHE A 111 -28.97 -1.97 10.44
N THR A 112 -28.20 -1.49 9.47
CA THR A 112 -27.41 -2.29 8.54
C THR A 112 -25.96 -1.82 8.62
N ILE A 113 -25.02 -2.75 8.75
CA ILE A 113 -23.59 -2.51 8.67
C ILE A 113 -23.06 -3.19 7.41
N LYS A 114 -22.35 -2.43 6.57
CA LYS A 114 -21.56 -2.98 5.48
C LYS A 114 -20.09 -2.92 5.86
N THR A 115 -19.38 -4.02 5.71
CA THR A 115 -17.95 -4.08 6.02
C THR A 115 -17.28 -5.13 5.15
N ALA A 116 -16.01 -4.91 4.83
CA ALA A 116 -15.22 -5.90 4.14
C ALA A 116 -14.72 -6.95 5.15
N ILE A 117 -14.57 -8.19 4.69
CA ILE A 117 -13.93 -9.27 5.44
C ILE A 117 -12.65 -9.70 4.73
N MET A 118 -11.72 -10.25 5.50
CA MET A 118 -10.54 -10.90 4.94
C MET A 118 -11.00 -12.03 4.01
N PRO A 119 -10.63 -12.01 2.72
CA PRO A 119 -11.10 -12.99 1.77
C PRO A 119 -10.50 -14.37 2.05
N GLU A 120 -11.23 -15.42 1.72
CA GLU A 120 -10.67 -16.78 1.66
C GLU A 120 -9.81 -16.90 0.39
N ILE A 121 -8.53 -17.23 0.55
CA ILE A 121 -7.57 -17.30 -0.56
C ILE A 121 -7.25 -18.76 -0.85
N LYS A 122 -7.63 -19.24 -2.04
CA LYS A 122 -7.30 -20.60 -2.50
C LYS A 122 -6.12 -20.51 -3.47
N LEU A 123 -4.93 -20.73 -2.93
CA LEU A 123 -3.68 -20.77 -3.70
C LEU A 123 -3.57 -22.05 -4.54
N PRO A 124 -3.04 -21.97 -5.77
CA PRO A 124 -2.67 -23.14 -6.56
C PRO A 124 -1.40 -23.81 -5.99
N ASP A 125 -0.91 -24.83 -6.69
CA ASP A 125 0.41 -25.41 -6.41
C ASP A 125 1.54 -24.48 -6.87
N TYR A 126 1.79 -23.44 -6.06
CA TYR A 126 2.81 -22.44 -6.32
C TYR A 126 4.23 -23.01 -6.37
N LYS A 127 4.49 -24.15 -5.69
CA LYS A 127 5.82 -24.78 -5.72
C LYS A 127 6.08 -25.40 -7.09
N LYS A 128 5.10 -26.12 -7.64
CA LYS A 128 5.18 -26.67 -8.99
C LYS A 128 5.26 -25.58 -10.06
N ILE A 129 4.47 -24.53 -9.93
CA ILE A 129 4.52 -23.37 -10.83
C ILE A 129 5.92 -22.75 -10.84
N ALA A 130 6.51 -22.55 -9.66
CA ALA A 130 7.85 -22.01 -9.53
C ALA A 130 8.92 -22.93 -10.14
N GLY A 131 8.85 -24.24 -9.89
CA GLY A 131 9.77 -25.23 -10.48
C GLY A 131 9.81 -25.19 -12.01
N ILE A 132 8.65 -25.08 -12.66
CA ILE A 132 8.55 -24.99 -14.13
C ILE A 132 9.22 -23.70 -14.66
N ALA A 133 9.05 -22.58 -13.96
CA ALA A 133 9.64 -21.29 -14.38
C ALA A 133 11.16 -21.21 -14.18
N ILE A 134 11.76 -22.10 -13.39
CA ILE A 134 13.20 -22.12 -13.11
C ILE A 134 14.00 -22.85 -14.20
N LEU A 135 13.34 -23.63 -15.06
CA LEU A 135 13.99 -24.41 -16.11
C LEU A 135 14.74 -23.55 -17.16
N ASP A 136 14.44 -22.26 -17.27
CA ASP A 136 15.14 -21.30 -18.16
C ASP A 136 16.31 -20.57 -17.46
N LYS A 137 17.13 -21.31 -16.69
CA LYS A 137 18.37 -20.79 -16.07
C LYS A 137 19.48 -20.65 -17.13
N THR A 138 19.32 -19.73 -18.06
CA THR A 138 20.43 -19.29 -18.90
C THR A 138 21.30 -18.29 -18.13
N GLU A 139 22.62 -18.52 -18.06
CA GLU A 139 23.56 -17.55 -17.47
C GLU A 139 23.55 -16.23 -18.24
N ALA A 140 23.76 -15.10 -17.56
CA ALA A 140 23.91 -13.82 -18.23
C ALA A 140 25.30 -13.73 -18.89
N ILE A 141 25.32 -13.78 -20.22
CA ILE A 141 26.54 -13.58 -21.00
C ILE A 141 26.64 -12.09 -21.38
N VAL A 142 27.79 -11.48 -21.11
CA VAL A 142 28.13 -10.11 -21.54
C VAL A 142 29.22 -10.17 -22.59
N SER A 143 28.94 -9.62 -23.76
CA SER A 143 29.88 -9.52 -24.88
C SER A 143 30.83 -8.34 -24.72
N GLU A 144 32.00 -8.40 -25.34
CA GLU A 144 32.95 -7.28 -25.34
C GLU A 144 32.37 -6.01 -25.97
N LYS A 145 31.51 -6.17 -26.99
CA LYS A 145 30.80 -5.06 -27.64
C LYS A 145 29.93 -4.28 -26.66
N GLU A 146 29.22 -4.97 -25.76
CA GLU A 146 28.39 -4.32 -24.74
C GLU A 146 29.23 -3.52 -23.74
N VAL A 147 30.40 -4.04 -23.36
CA VAL A 147 31.36 -3.31 -22.51
C VAL A 147 31.83 -2.04 -23.22
N ASP A 148 32.20 -2.15 -24.50
CA ASP A 148 32.66 -1.01 -25.28
C ASP A 148 31.55 0.03 -25.54
N ASP A 149 30.29 -0.39 -25.68
CA ASP A 149 29.16 0.51 -25.86
C ASP A 149 28.83 1.30 -24.57
N VAL A 150 28.91 0.65 -23.40
CA VAL A 150 28.83 1.36 -22.10
C VAL A 150 29.95 2.36 -21.96
N ILE A 151 31.17 1.98 -22.35
CA ILE A 151 32.32 2.88 -22.33
C ILE A 151 32.10 4.11 -23.23
N LYS A 152 31.51 3.92 -24.42
CA LYS A 152 31.14 5.05 -25.30
C LYS A 152 30.09 5.95 -24.66
N GLN A 153 29.08 5.39 -24.01
CA GLN A 153 28.06 6.18 -23.29
C GLN A 153 28.67 7.00 -22.15
N ILE A 154 29.58 6.41 -21.37
CA ILE A 154 30.32 7.10 -20.31
C ILE A 154 31.13 8.27 -20.89
N LYS A 155 31.88 8.04 -21.99
CA LYS A 155 32.63 9.11 -22.66
C LYS A 155 31.72 10.25 -23.12
N LYS A 156 30.56 9.93 -23.70
CA LYS A 156 29.58 10.91 -24.16
C LYS A 156 29.02 11.74 -23.00
N GLY A 157 28.61 11.08 -21.90
CA GLY A 157 28.10 11.77 -20.71
C GLY A 157 29.14 12.72 -20.07
N ILE A 158 30.42 12.34 -20.07
CA ILE A 158 31.50 13.21 -19.58
C ILE A 158 31.71 14.42 -20.50
N ALA A 159 31.70 14.23 -21.81
CA ALA A 159 31.84 15.31 -22.78
C ALA A 159 30.69 16.34 -22.65
N GLU A 160 29.45 15.86 -22.56
CA GLU A 160 28.27 16.72 -22.39
C GLU A 160 28.30 17.52 -21.08
N ASN A 161 28.77 16.91 -19.98
CA ASN A 161 28.92 17.61 -18.70
C ASN A 161 30.02 18.68 -18.73
N LYS A 162 31.14 18.46 -19.45
CA LYS A 162 32.17 19.49 -19.64
C LYS A 162 31.65 20.68 -20.44
N SER A 163 30.89 20.44 -21.51
CA SER A 163 30.30 21.51 -22.33
C SER A 163 29.29 22.35 -21.54
N LYS A 164 28.50 21.75 -20.64
CA LYS A 164 27.56 22.48 -19.77
C LYS A 164 28.25 23.34 -18.70
N LYS A 165 29.42 22.94 -18.21
CA LYS A 165 30.16 23.67 -17.17
C LYS A 165 30.90 24.90 -17.68
N ASN A 166 31.28 24.92 -18.97
CA ASN A 166 32.13 25.96 -19.55
C ASN A 166 31.39 27.07 -20.32
N ASN A 167 30.05 27.04 -20.42
CA ASN A 167 29.23 28.07 -21.10
C ASN A 167 29.77 28.56 -22.46
N SER A 168 30.52 27.71 -23.17
CA SER A 168 31.18 28.04 -24.44
C SER A 168 30.67 27.10 -25.52
N LYS A 169 29.96 27.67 -26.49
CA LYS A 169 29.71 27.06 -27.80
C LYS A 169 31.00 27.14 -28.62
N GLU A 170 32.02 26.38 -28.24
CA GLU A 170 33.18 26.14 -29.10
C GLU A 170 33.17 24.69 -29.57
N ASN A 171 32.92 24.57 -30.87
CA ASN A 171 33.13 23.44 -31.78
C ASN A 171 33.00 22.01 -31.24
N SER A 172 31.88 21.40 -31.62
CA SER A 172 31.50 19.98 -31.49
C SER A 172 32.40 18.97 -32.21
N GLU A 173 33.52 19.37 -32.82
CA GLU A 173 34.37 18.47 -33.62
C GLU A 173 35.63 17.97 -32.88
N GLN A 174 35.93 18.48 -31.68
CA GLN A 174 37.03 17.98 -30.84
C GLN A 174 36.56 16.97 -29.77
N SER A 175 35.39 16.35 -30.00
CA SER A 175 34.81 15.32 -29.12
C SER A 175 35.31 13.90 -29.42
N THR A 176 36.17 13.73 -30.43
CA THR A 176 36.37 12.42 -31.07
C THR A 176 37.42 11.51 -30.41
N GLU A 177 38.25 11.98 -29.47
CA GLU A 177 39.24 11.12 -28.82
C GLU A 177 39.49 11.46 -27.34
N LEU A 178 38.49 11.36 -26.47
CA LEU A 178 38.82 11.04 -25.07
C LEU A 178 39.39 9.62 -25.05
N LYS A 179 40.73 9.52 -25.05
CA LYS A 179 41.46 8.28 -24.83
C LYS A 179 41.31 7.91 -23.36
N LEU A 180 40.71 6.76 -23.10
CA LEU A 180 40.66 6.17 -21.76
C LEU A 180 42.06 5.64 -21.46
N THR A 181 42.89 6.50 -20.87
CA THR A 181 44.17 6.11 -20.28
C THR A 181 43.96 5.66 -18.85
N ASP A 182 44.92 4.92 -18.30
CA ASP A 182 44.86 4.45 -16.91
C ASP A 182 44.71 5.62 -15.92
N ASP A 183 45.35 6.75 -16.18
CA ASP A 183 45.25 7.94 -15.35
C ASP A 183 43.87 8.60 -15.44
N PHE A 184 43.23 8.58 -16.61
CA PHE A 184 41.88 9.11 -16.75
C PHE A 184 40.87 8.24 -16.00
N VAL A 185 41.01 6.92 -16.07
CA VAL A 185 40.15 5.96 -15.37
C VAL A 185 40.20 6.13 -13.86
N LYS A 186 41.37 6.41 -13.27
CA LYS A 186 41.52 6.73 -11.84
C LYS A 186 40.77 7.99 -11.41
N THR A 187 40.52 8.93 -12.32
CA THR A 187 39.71 10.13 -12.00
C THR A 187 38.20 9.86 -11.95
N LEU A 188 37.74 8.73 -12.49
CA LEU A 188 36.32 8.33 -12.51
C LEU A 188 35.88 7.56 -11.27
N GLY A 189 36.82 7.14 -10.41
CA GLY A 189 36.54 6.38 -9.20
C GLY A 189 37.72 5.50 -8.77
N ASP A 190 37.44 4.56 -7.87
CA ASP A 190 38.44 3.63 -7.32
C ASP A 190 38.77 2.50 -8.31
N PHE A 191 39.51 2.82 -9.37
CA PHE A 191 39.91 1.91 -10.44
C PHE A 191 41.43 1.90 -10.58
N LYS A 192 42.04 0.69 -10.63
CA LYS A 192 43.51 0.56 -10.69
C LYS A 192 44.10 0.95 -12.05
N ASN A 193 43.43 0.52 -13.13
CA ASN A 193 43.83 0.74 -14.51
C ASN A 193 42.65 0.49 -15.47
N LEU A 194 42.85 0.67 -16.78
CA LEU A 194 41.81 0.45 -17.79
C LEU A 194 41.25 -0.97 -17.81
N ALA A 195 42.09 -1.98 -17.55
CA ALA A 195 41.65 -3.38 -17.52
C ALA A 195 40.71 -3.64 -16.32
N ASP A 196 41.06 -3.12 -15.13
CA ASP A 196 40.21 -3.17 -13.93
C ASP A 196 38.87 -2.47 -14.15
N PHE A 197 38.88 -1.31 -14.82
CA PHE A 197 37.66 -0.60 -15.18
C PHE A 197 36.77 -1.38 -16.16
N LYS A 198 37.34 -1.95 -17.23
CA LYS A 198 36.60 -2.82 -18.16
C LYS A 198 36.01 -4.04 -17.45
N ASN A 199 36.77 -4.66 -16.55
CA ASN A 199 36.32 -5.81 -15.77
C ASN A 199 35.16 -5.44 -14.82
N LYS A 200 35.28 -4.33 -14.07
CA LYS A 200 34.18 -3.86 -13.20
C LYS A 200 32.93 -3.47 -13.99
N ILE A 201 33.06 -2.89 -15.18
CA ILE A 201 31.91 -2.66 -16.08
C ILE A 201 31.27 -4.00 -16.47
N LYS A 202 32.07 -4.98 -16.88
CA LYS A 202 31.58 -6.31 -17.23
C LYS A 202 30.86 -6.98 -16.06
N GLU A 203 31.43 -6.94 -14.85
CA GLU A 203 30.80 -7.48 -13.64
C GLU A 203 29.48 -6.79 -13.31
N ASN A 204 29.42 -5.45 -13.41
CA ASN A 204 28.18 -4.71 -13.20
C ASN A 204 27.12 -5.04 -14.26
N LEU A 205 27.51 -5.21 -15.52
CA LEU A 205 26.60 -5.63 -16.58
C LEU A 205 26.07 -7.05 -16.36
N ILE A 206 26.92 -7.97 -15.89
CA ILE A 206 26.48 -9.32 -15.51
C ILE A 206 25.46 -9.22 -14.37
N LYS A 207 25.76 -8.47 -13.30
CA LYS A 207 24.84 -8.26 -12.17
C LYS A 207 23.51 -7.64 -12.59
N GLU A 208 23.53 -6.62 -13.47
CA GLU A 208 22.32 -5.98 -13.99
C GLU A 208 21.48 -6.95 -14.83
N LYS A 209 22.12 -7.72 -15.72
CA LYS A 209 21.42 -8.74 -16.52
C LYS A 209 20.85 -9.84 -15.65
N ASP A 210 21.59 -10.33 -14.67
CA ASP A 210 21.12 -11.34 -13.72
C ASP A 210 19.96 -10.83 -12.88
N ALA A 211 20.01 -9.58 -12.43
CA ALA A 211 18.91 -8.93 -11.72
C ALA A 211 17.66 -8.83 -12.60
N LYS A 212 17.79 -8.36 -13.85
CA LYS A 212 16.67 -8.29 -14.81
C LYS A 212 16.07 -9.67 -15.11
N LYS A 213 16.92 -10.70 -15.33
CA LYS A 213 16.45 -12.07 -15.53
C LYS A 213 15.71 -12.60 -14.29
N ARG A 214 16.23 -12.31 -13.09
CA ARG A 214 15.58 -12.69 -11.83
C ARG A 214 14.23 -12.01 -11.67
N GLU A 215 14.16 -10.70 -11.88
CA GLU A 215 12.92 -9.93 -11.80
C GLU A 215 11.87 -10.45 -12.80
N LYS A 216 12.27 -10.66 -14.06
CA LYS A 216 11.41 -11.25 -15.08
C LYS A 216 10.87 -12.61 -14.66
N ARG A 217 11.72 -13.48 -14.13
CA ARG A 217 11.31 -14.81 -13.65
C ARG A 217 10.35 -14.72 -12.46
N ARG A 218 10.64 -13.86 -11.49
CA ARG A 218 9.76 -13.62 -10.33
C ARG A 218 8.39 -13.14 -10.79
N PHE A 219 8.35 -12.23 -11.77
CA PHE A 219 7.13 -11.76 -12.39
C PHE A 219 6.35 -12.93 -13.03
N GLU A 220 6.99 -13.75 -13.88
CA GLU A 220 6.35 -14.91 -14.53
C GLU A 220 5.82 -15.94 -13.53
N ILE A 221 6.55 -16.21 -12.44
CA ILE A 221 6.11 -17.10 -11.36
C ILE A 221 4.83 -16.55 -10.74
N ILE A 222 4.84 -15.27 -10.38
CA ILE A 222 3.71 -14.64 -9.71
C ILE A 222 2.50 -14.54 -10.63
N GLU A 223 2.68 -14.17 -11.88
CA GLU A 223 1.60 -14.15 -12.88
C GLU A 223 0.86 -15.48 -12.93
N LYS A 224 1.59 -16.58 -13.08
CA LYS A 224 1.00 -17.93 -13.10
C LYS A 224 0.32 -18.29 -11.78
N ILE A 225 0.90 -17.90 -10.64
CA ILE A 225 0.26 -18.12 -9.33
C ILE A 225 -1.06 -17.36 -9.25
N ILE A 226 -1.10 -16.09 -9.65
CA ILE A 226 -2.32 -15.28 -9.53
C ILE A 226 -3.39 -15.66 -10.54
N GLU A 227 -3.03 -16.18 -11.72
CA GLU A 227 -3.99 -16.68 -12.72
C GLU A 227 -4.86 -17.80 -12.14
N ASP A 228 -4.23 -18.76 -11.46
CA ASP A 228 -4.93 -19.91 -10.85
C ASP A 228 -5.44 -19.65 -9.42
N THR A 229 -5.07 -18.52 -8.81
CA THR A 229 -5.53 -18.17 -7.45
C THR A 229 -6.98 -17.70 -7.48
N LYS A 230 -7.83 -18.38 -6.68
CA LYS A 230 -9.22 -17.97 -6.44
C LYS A 230 -9.31 -17.13 -5.17
N ILE A 231 -9.78 -15.90 -5.35
CA ILE A 231 -9.93 -14.90 -4.29
C ILE A 231 -10.96 -13.88 -4.78
N ASP A 232 -11.86 -13.47 -3.90
CA ASP A 232 -12.80 -12.39 -4.15
C ASP A 232 -12.27 -11.13 -3.45
N ILE A 233 -11.74 -10.17 -4.21
CA ILE A 233 -10.87 -9.11 -3.68
C ILE A 233 -11.70 -7.97 -3.09
N PRO A 234 -11.54 -7.65 -1.79
CA PRO A 234 -12.15 -6.46 -1.21
C PRO A 234 -11.74 -5.16 -1.88
N LYS A 235 -12.73 -4.30 -2.14
CA LYS A 235 -12.51 -2.95 -2.70
C LYS A 235 -11.53 -2.14 -1.85
N ILE A 236 -11.54 -2.32 -0.53
CA ILE A 236 -10.60 -1.62 0.36
C ILE A 236 -9.13 -1.93 0.04
N PHE A 237 -8.80 -3.14 -0.43
CA PHE A 237 -7.44 -3.45 -0.87
C PHE A 237 -7.12 -2.81 -2.22
N VAL A 238 -8.07 -2.77 -3.14
CA VAL A 238 -7.91 -2.11 -4.44
C VAL A 238 -7.71 -0.61 -4.25
N GLU A 239 -8.55 0.04 -3.43
CA GLU A 239 -8.44 1.46 -3.12
C GLU A 239 -7.13 1.79 -2.40
N SER A 240 -6.72 0.95 -1.43
CA SER A 240 -5.44 1.14 -0.75
C SER A 240 -4.25 1.03 -1.71
N GLU A 241 -4.33 0.16 -2.71
CA GLU A 241 -3.28 0.03 -3.72
C GLU A 241 -3.29 1.20 -4.72
N LEU A 242 -4.48 1.66 -5.14
CA LEU A 242 -4.63 2.88 -5.94
C LEU A 242 -4.03 4.10 -5.23
N ASP A 243 -4.27 4.25 -3.93
CA ASP A 243 -3.71 5.34 -3.12
C ASP A 243 -2.18 5.30 -3.11
N LYS A 244 -1.58 4.12 -2.98
CA LYS A 244 -0.11 3.96 -3.05
C LYS A 244 0.43 4.27 -4.44
N MET A 245 -0.20 3.73 -5.48
CA MET A 245 0.20 3.97 -6.88
C MET A 245 0.15 5.47 -7.20
N LEU A 246 -0.91 6.14 -6.75
CA LEU A 246 -1.07 7.58 -6.93
C LEU A 246 -0.05 8.39 -6.13
N ALA A 247 0.22 8.01 -4.87
CA ALA A 247 1.24 8.67 -4.07
C ALA A 247 2.62 8.56 -4.73
N GLN A 248 3.00 7.35 -5.17
CA GLN A 248 4.25 7.13 -5.90
C GLN A 248 4.30 7.96 -7.18
N PHE A 249 3.21 7.99 -7.94
CA PHE A 249 3.15 8.79 -9.17
C PHE A 249 3.26 10.30 -8.88
N LYS A 250 2.60 10.79 -7.83
CA LYS A 250 2.74 12.19 -7.39
C LYS A 250 4.19 12.53 -7.05
N ASP A 251 4.89 11.64 -6.36
CA ASP A 251 6.30 11.80 -6.04
C ASP A 251 7.18 11.80 -7.31
N ASP A 252 6.90 10.93 -8.28
CA ASP A 252 7.61 10.88 -9.56
C ASP A 252 7.47 12.21 -10.33
N ILE A 253 6.25 12.74 -10.38
CA ILE A 253 5.94 14.03 -11.03
C ILE A 253 6.61 15.19 -10.28
N ALA A 254 6.60 15.18 -8.95
CA ALA A 254 7.29 16.18 -8.13
C ALA A 254 8.81 16.17 -8.37
N ARG A 255 9.42 14.99 -8.55
CA ARG A 255 10.84 14.86 -8.91
C ARG A 255 11.18 15.40 -10.31
N MET A 256 10.21 15.43 -11.21
CA MET A 256 10.32 16.13 -12.49
C MET A 256 10.12 17.65 -12.37
N ASN A 257 9.96 18.16 -11.15
CA ASN A 257 9.72 19.58 -10.83
C ASN A 257 8.41 20.12 -11.44
N VAL A 258 7.43 19.22 -11.61
CA VAL A 258 6.08 19.53 -12.12
C VAL A 258 5.08 19.36 -10.97
N GLN A 259 4.09 20.26 -10.88
CA GLN A 259 3.00 20.11 -9.92
C GLN A 259 1.95 19.13 -10.46
N PHE A 260 1.46 18.23 -9.62
CA PHE A 260 0.50 17.19 -10.02
C PHE A 260 -0.75 17.75 -10.70
N ASP A 261 -1.34 18.82 -10.15
CA ASP A 261 -2.54 19.44 -10.72
C ASP A 261 -2.28 19.98 -12.14
N LYS A 262 -1.13 20.62 -12.36
CA LYS A 262 -0.72 21.10 -13.69
C LYS A 262 -0.45 19.95 -14.67
N TYR A 263 0.04 18.83 -14.15
CA TYR A 263 0.24 17.63 -14.97
C TYR A 263 -1.11 17.10 -15.45
N LEU A 264 -2.08 16.96 -14.54
CA LEU A 264 -3.45 16.54 -14.85
C LEU A 264 -4.13 17.46 -15.88
N GLU A 265 -3.97 18.78 -15.74
CA GLU A 265 -4.45 19.75 -16.73
C GLU A 265 -3.86 19.53 -18.13
N LYS A 266 -2.55 19.27 -18.20
CA LYS A 266 -1.85 19.02 -19.48
C LYS A 266 -2.37 17.77 -20.18
N ILE A 267 -2.63 16.71 -19.44
CA ILE A 267 -3.16 15.46 -19.99
C ILE A 267 -4.68 15.45 -20.11
N LYS A 268 -5.35 16.53 -19.65
CA LYS A 268 -6.80 16.71 -19.64
C LYS A 268 -7.53 15.56 -18.95
N LYS A 269 -6.98 15.09 -17.82
CA LYS A 269 -7.60 14.05 -17.00
C LYS A 269 -7.80 14.53 -15.58
N THR A 270 -8.80 13.98 -14.91
CA THR A 270 -9.00 14.11 -13.48
C THR A 270 -8.29 13.00 -12.72
N GLU A 271 -8.05 13.19 -11.42
CA GLU A 271 -7.50 12.14 -10.55
C GLU A 271 -8.39 10.87 -10.57
N ASN A 272 -9.72 11.05 -10.60
CA ASN A 272 -10.66 9.94 -10.63
C ASN A 272 -10.59 9.13 -11.94
N GLU A 273 -10.40 9.79 -13.07
CA GLU A 273 -10.20 9.09 -14.35
C GLU A 273 -8.91 8.28 -14.35
N LEU A 274 -7.82 8.85 -13.81
CA LEU A 274 -6.55 8.15 -13.68
C LEU A 274 -6.67 6.93 -12.76
N ARG A 275 -7.35 7.07 -11.61
CA ARG A 275 -7.65 5.97 -10.70
C ARG A 275 -8.46 4.87 -11.38
N ASN A 276 -9.48 5.24 -12.17
CA ASN A 276 -10.29 4.28 -12.90
C ASN A 276 -9.48 3.50 -13.95
N GLU A 277 -8.56 4.15 -14.65
CA GLU A 277 -7.65 3.49 -15.60
C GLU A 277 -6.72 2.49 -14.92
N TRP A 278 -6.24 2.81 -13.71
CA TRP A 278 -5.35 1.96 -12.94
C TRP A 278 -6.05 0.89 -12.11
N LYS A 279 -7.38 0.88 -12.08
CA LYS A 279 -8.15 -0.02 -11.22
C LYS A 279 -7.79 -1.49 -11.42
N ASN A 280 -7.63 -1.93 -12.67
CA ASN A 280 -7.27 -3.32 -12.99
C ASN A 280 -5.85 -3.66 -12.52
N ASP A 281 -4.91 -2.73 -12.68
CA ASP A 281 -3.53 -2.91 -12.22
C ASP A 281 -3.44 -2.94 -10.69
N ALA A 282 -4.22 -2.08 -10.01
CA ALA A 282 -4.34 -2.06 -8.57
C ALA A 282 -4.98 -3.34 -8.02
N GLU A 283 -6.03 -3.84 -8.68
CA GLU A 283 -6.65 -5.12 -8.34
C GLU A 283 -5.65 -6.27 -8.46
N LYS A 284 -4.88 -6.31 -9.56
CA LYS A 284 -3.82 -7.30 -9.77
C LYS A 284 -2.74 -7.20 -8.69
N ARG A 285 -2.26 -6.01 -8.37
CA ARG A 285 -1.25 -5.78 -7.32
C ARG A 285 -1.76 -6.17 -5.94
N ALA A 286 -3.00 -5.84 -5.61
CA ALA A 286 -3.67 -6.28 -4.39
C ALA A 286 -3.77 -7.82 -4.34
N LYS A 287 -4.14 -8.47 -5.45
CA LYS A 287 -4.17 -9.93 -5.58
C LYS A 287 -2.80 -10.56 -5.31
N ILE A 288 -1.74 -9.98 -5.89
CA ILE A 288 -0.35 -10.42 -5.69
C ILE A 288 0.02 -10.33 -4.20
N GLN A 289 -0.19 -9.17 -3.57
CA GLN A 289 0.19 -8.98 -2.18
C GLN A 289 -0.57 -9.92 -1.23
N LEU A 290 -1.87 -10.12 -1.46
CA LEU A 290 -2.67 -11.06 -0.67
C LEU A 290 -2.21 -12.51 -0.87
N SER A 291 -1.89 -12.88 -2.10
CA SER A 291 -1.38 -14.24 -2.42
C SER A 291 -0.02 -14.49 -1.77
N LEU A 292 0.90 -13.51 -1.81
CA LEU A 292 2.20 -13.58 -1.13
C LEU A 292 2.03 -13.70 0.38
N ASN A 293 1.17 -12.89 0.99
CA ASN A 293 0.88 -12.97 2.42
C ASN A 293 0.33 -14.36 2.81
N GLU A 294 -0.52 -14.95 1.96
CA GLU A 294 -1.05 -16.29 2.21
C GLU A 294 0.02 -17.38 2.07
N ILE A 295 0.94 -17.26 1.10
CA ILE A 295 2.10 -18.15 0.98
C ILE A 295 2.98 -18.02 2.22
N ALA A 296 3.24 -16.79 2.69
CA ALA A 296 4.03 -16.56 3.90
C ALA A 296 3.42 -17.24 5.13
N LYS A 297 2.09 -17.13 5.31
CA LYS A 297 1.38 -17.83 6.39
C LYS A 297 1.49 -19.34 6.27
N LYS A 298 1.23 -19.89 5.07
CA LYS A 298 1.25 -21.34 4.82
C LYS A 298 2.63 -21.96 5.03
N GLU A 299 3.69 -21.25 4.68
CA GLU A 299 5.08 -21.69 4.85
C GLU A 299 5.70 -21.21 6.17
N ASN A 300 4.95 -20.52 7.04
CA ASN A 300 5.42 -19.91 8.29
C ASN A 300 6.67 -19.03 8.12
N ILE A 301 6.71 -18.24 7.05
CA ILE A 301 7.82 -17.33 6.76
C ILE A 301 7.68 -16.12 7.67
N SER A 302 8.71 -15.90 8.49
CA SER A 302 8.85 -14.72 9.34
C SER A 302 10.26 -14.14 9.21
N VAL A 303 10.37 -12.82 9.35
CA VAL A 303 11.64 -12.09 9.32
C VAL A 303 12.09 -11.83 10.76
N PRO A 304 13.34 -12.18 11.14
CA PRO A 304 13.87 -11.87 12.46
C PRO A 304 13.78 -10.37 12.77
N GLU A 305 13.39 -10.03 14.00
CA GLU A 305 13.22 -8.64 14.43
C GLU A 305 14.52 -7.82 14.31
N GLU A 306 15.68 -8.46 14.47
CA GLU A 306 16.99 -7.84 14.30
C GLU A 306 17.22 -7.31 12.87
N ASN A 307 16.86 -8.10 11.86
CA ASN A 307 16.98 -7.71 10.46
C ASN A 307 16.03 -6.55 10.13
N ILE A 308 14.81 -6.58 10.68
CA ILE A 308 13.83 -5.49 10.51
C ILE A 308 14.40 -4.20 11.11
N LYS A 309 14.91 -4.25 12.35
CA LYS A 309 15.46 -3.07 13.03
C LYS A 309 16.66 -2.48 12.29
N HIS A 310 17.57 -3.33 11.81
CA HIS A 310 18.72 -2.90 11.02
C HIS A 310 18.27 -2.08 9.80
N GLU A 311 17.33 -2.62 9.02
CA GLU A 311 16.90 -1.99 7.78
C GLU A 311 16.04 -0.74 8.02
N VAL A 312 15.21 -0.75 9.07
CA VAL A 312 14.45 0.44 9.49
C VAL A 312 15.39 1.59 9.85
N ASN A 313 16.44 1.31 10.63
CA ASN A 313 17.42 2.33 11.00
C ASN A 313 18.14 2.89 9.77
N HIS A 314 18.57 2.02 8.86
CA HIS A 314 19.24 2.42 7.62
C HIS A 314 18.36 3.33 6.74
N ILE A 315 17.05 3.07 6.65
CA ILE A 315 16.11 3.94 5.93
C ILE A 315 15.92 5.28 6.67
N LEU A 316 15.73 5.27 7.99
CA LEU A 316 15.50 6.49 8.78
C LEU A 316 16.71 7.42 8.82
N GLU A 317 17.93 6.90 8.64
CA GLU A 317 19.15 7.73 8.47
C GLU A 317 19.07 8.65 7.25
N HIS A 318 18.48 8.16 6.16
CA HIS A 318 18.34 8.87 4.89
C HIS A 318 17.00 9.62 4.77
N TYR A 319 15.97 9.16 5.49
CA TYR A 319 14.60 9.68 5.42
C TYR A 319 14.07 10.04 6.81
N LYS A 320 14.61 11.11 7.40
CA LYS A 320 14.32 11.54 8.78
C LYS A 320 12.87 11.96 9.03
N ASP A 321 12.15 12.37 8.00
CA ASP A 321 10.74 12.79 8.09
C ASP A 321 9.76 11.60 8.02
N ALA A 322 10.25 10.39 7.74
CA ALA A 322 9.42 9.21 7.65
C ALA A 322 8.97 8.74 9.05
N ARG A 323 7.72 8.27 9.16
CA ARG A 323 7.20 7.71 10.41
C ARG A 323 7.78 6.31 10.64
N PRO A 324 8.45 6.05 11.78
CA PRO A 324 9.10 4.76 12.04
C PRO A 324 8.16 3.56 11.89
N GLU A 325 6.90 3.69 12.29
CA GLU A 325 5.90 2.62 12.22
C GLU A 325 5.62 2.23 10.76
N ASN A 326 5.49 3.22 9.88
CA ASN A 326 5.25 2.99 8.45
C ASN A 326 6.48 2.36 7.78
N VAL A 327 7.68 2.83 8.15
CA VAL A 327 8.95 2.27 7.64
C VAL A 327 9.09 0.82 8.07
N ARG A 328 8.77 0.49 9.33
CA ARG A 328 8.80 -0.90 9.83
C ARG A 328 7.88 -1.81 9.02
N VAL A 329 6.62 -1.40 8.79
CA VAL A 329 5.66 -2.19 8.01
C VAL A 329 6.15 -2.39 6.57
N TYR A 330 6.72 -1.35 5.94
CA TYR A 330 7.30 -1.45 4.61
C TYR A 330 8.47 -2.45 4.57
N VAL A 331 9.45 -2.29 5.46
CA VAL A 331 10.62 -3.18 5.57
C VAL A 331 10.19 -4.62 5.79
N GLU A 332 9.29 -4.87 6.73
CA GLU A 332 8.79 -6.21 7.04
C GLU A 332 8.13 -6.85 5.81
N THR A 333 7.34 -6.08 5.06
CA THR A 333 6.72 -6.54 3.81
C THR A 333 7.77 -6.88 2.76
N VAL A 334 8.74 -6.00 2.52
CA VAL A 334 9.79 -6.20 1.52
C VAL A 334 10.65 -7.43 1.84
N LEU A 335 11.10 -7.56 3.09
CA LEU A 335 11.93 -8.68 3.52
C LEU A 335 11.17 -10.00 3.50
N THR A 336 9.88 -10.00 3.86
CA THR A 336 9.03 -11.19 3.78
C THR A 336 8.84 -11.61 2.32
N ASN A 337 8.52 -10.65 1.44
CA ASN A 337 8.38 -10.90 0.00
C ASN A 337 9.67 -11.49 -0.58
N GLU A 338 10.84 -10.96 -0.21
CA GLU A 338 12.14 -11.48 -0.65
C GLU A 338 12.34 -12.95 -0.21
N LYS A 339 12.02 -13.28 1.04
CA LYS A 339 12.10 -14.67 1.53
C LYS A 339 11.14 -15.62 0.79
N ILE A 340 9.93 -15.16 0.48
CA ILE A 340 8.99 -15.95 -0.33
C ILE A 340 9.61 -16.24 -1.70
N PHE A 341 10.15 -15.23 -2.37
CA PHE A 341 10.78 -15.43 -3.67
C PHE A 341 11.99 -16.36 -3.60
N GLN A 342 12.82 -16.28 -2.57
CA GLN A 342 13.92 -17.23 -2.36
C GLN A 342 13.40 -18.66 -2.19
N LEU A 343 12.29 -18.86 -1.47
CA LEU A 343 11.66 -20.17 -1.34
C LEU A 343 11.16 -20.67 -2.70
N LEU A 344 10.48 -19.82 -3.48
CA LEU A 344 9.95 -20.17 -4.79
C LEU A 344 11.09 -20.49 -5.78
N GLU A 345 12.15 -19.71 -5.79
CA GLU A 345 13.33 -19.88 -6.66
C GLU A 345 14.16 -21.13 -6.34
N ASN A 346 14.00 -21.70 -5.15
CA ASN A 346 14.67 -22.91 -4.70
C ASN A 346 13.84 -24.19 -4.92
N GLN A 347 12.64 -24.09 -5.52
CA GLN A 347 11.86 -25.27 -5.90
C GLN A 347 12.56 -25.98 -7.08
N LYS A 348 12.72 -27.29 -6.96
CA LYS A 348 13.38 -28.14 -7.98
C LYS A 348 12.37 -28.82 -8.88
#